data_AF-W0AHX5-F1
#
_entry.id   AF-W0AHX5-F1
#
_cell.length_a   1.000
_cell.length_b   1.000
_cell.length_c   1.000
_cell.angle_alpha   90.00
_cell.angle_beta   90.00
_cell.angle_gamma   90.00
#
_symmetry.space_group_name_H-M   'P 1'
#
loop_
_entity.id
_entity.type
_entity.pdbx_description
1 polymer ?
#
loop_
_entity_poly.entity_id
_entity_poly.type
_entity_poly.pdbx_seq_one_letter_code
_entity_poly.pdbx_strand_id
1 'polypeptide(L)' 'MPQRTYRVVREHDGDRYYLEGDTRIADSNDVAHLIPHVLMLDEEGEKSDAPEENKALGAAPQNKAAAGRKPKGA' A
#
# COMPACT_ATOMS: atom_id res chain seq x y z
N MET A 1 12.24 -12.01 10.46
CA MET A 1 11.53 -11.31 9.37
C MET A 1 10.08 -11.08 9.84
N PRO A 2 9.37 -10.04 9.38
CA PRO A 2 8.05 -9.70 9.91
C PRO A 2 6.99 -10.71 9.45
N GLN A 3 6.47 -11.48 10.40
CA GLN A 3 5.38 -12.41 10.16
C GLN A 3 4.06 -11.65 10.05
N ARG A 4 3.25 -11.99 9.04
CA ARG A 4 1.94 -11.41 8.78
C ARG A 4 0.87 -12.50 8.73
N THR A 5 -0.36 -12.08 8.98
CA THR A 5 -1.53 -12.95 8.94
C THR A 5 -2.13 -12.93 7.53
N TYR A 6 -2.35 -14.10 6.96
CA TYR A 6 -2.92 -14.26 5.63
C TYR A 6 -4.12 -15.18 5.67
N ARG A 7 -5.18 -14.77 4.97
CA ARG A 7 -6.35 -15.60 4.69
C ARG A 7 -6.17 -16.38 3.40
N VAL A 8 -6.58 -17.64 3.43
CA VAL A 8 -6.55 -18.50 2.24
C VAL A 8 -7.78 -18.23 1.38
N VAL A 9 -7.57 -17.81 0.14
CA VAL A 9 -8.65 -17.50 -0.81
C VAL A 9 -8.96 -18.69 -1.71
N ARG A 10 -8.01 -19.61 -1.92
CA ARG A 10 -8.21 -20.84 -2.69
C ARG A 10 -7.42 -21.98 -2.09
N GLU A 11 -7.95 -23.19 -2.22
CA GLU A 11 -7.20 -24.40 -1.90
C GLU A 11 -5.90 -24.45 -2.72
N HIS A 12 -4.82 -24.84 -2.07
CA HIS A 12 -3.53 -25.01 -2.73
C HIS A 12 -2.81 -26.21 -2.13
N ASP A 13 -2.46 -27.15 -2.99
CA ASP A 13 -1.67 -28.33 -2.67
C ASP A 13 -0.36 -28.23 -3.45
N GLY A 14 0.73 -28.00 -2.72
CA GLY A 14 2.03 -27.63 -3.26
C GLY A 14 3.08 -27.75 -2.17
N ASP A 15 3.80 -26.66 -1.91
CA ASP A 15 4.82 -26.66 -0.85
C ASP A 15 4.21 -26.93 0.55
N ARG A 16 3.00 -26.42 0.77
CA ARG A 16 2.17 -26.73 1.93
C ARG A 16 0.72 -26.85 1.50
N TYR A 17 0.01 -27.77 2.14
CA TYR A 17 -1.44 -27.90 1.95
C TYR A 17 -2.17 -26.76 2.64
N TYR A 18 -3.08 -26.16 1.91
CA TYR A 18 -3.78 -24.95 2.29
C TYR A 18 -5.26 -25.09 1.99
N LEU A 19 -6.10 -24.96 3.02
CA LEU A 19 -7.54 -25.04 2.91
C LEU A 19 -8.14 -23.65 2.69
N GLU A 20 -9.05 -23.52 1.74
CA GLU A 20 -9.79 -22.27 1.50
C GLU A 20 -10.55 -21.82 2.75
N GLY A 21 -10.46 -20.53 3.07
CA GLY A 21 -11.10 -19.92 4.24
C GLY A 21 -10.32 -20.02 5.54
N ASP A 22 -9.20 -20.75 5.58
CA ASP A 22 -8.31 -20.81 6.74
C ASP A 22 -7.51 -19.49 6.90
N THR A 23 -6.86 -19.31 8.05
CA THR A 23 -6.00 -18.16 8.34
C THR A 23 -4.67 -18.64 8.87
N ARG A 24 -3.56 -18.11 8.34
CA ARG A 24 -2.21 -18.55 8.67
C ARG A 24 -1.26 -17.39 8.91
N ILE A 25 -0.22 -17.63 9.71
CA ILE A 25 0.86 -16.68 9.95
C ILE A 25 2.09 -17.15 9.16
N ALA A 26 2.61 -16.29 8.29
CA ALA A 26 3.79 -16.58 7.48
C ALA A 26 4.63 -15.32 7.24
N ASP A 27 5.87 -15.51 6.78
CA ASP A 27 6.68 -14.38 6.33
C ASP A 27 6.27 -13.94 4.92
N SER A 28 6.20 -12.63 4.69
CA SER A 28 5.85 -12.07 3.39
C SER A 28 6.75 -12.55 2.25
N ASN A 29 8.04 -12.79 2.51
CA ASN A 29 8.98 -13.22 1.47
C ASN A 29 8.73 -14.67 1.06
N ASP A 30 8.42 -15.53 2.03
CA ASP A 30 8.19 -16.95 1.78
C ASP A 30 6.89 -17.16 0.98
N VAL A 31 5.87 -16.36 1.26
CA VAL A 31 4.56 -16.45 0.61
C VAL A 31 4.31 -15.43 -0.49
N ALA A 32 5.33 -14.65 -0.89
CA ALA A 32 5.20 -13.61 -1.91
C ALA A 32 4.64 -14.13 -3.23
N HIS A 33 5.05 -15.33 -3.64
CA HIS A 33 4.61 -15.98 -4.87
C HIS A 33 3.17 -16.52 -4.81
N LEU A 34 2.59 -16.61 -3.60
CA LEU A 34 1.22 -17.05 -3.35
C LEU A 34 0.24 -15.88 -3.27
N ILE A 35 0.71 -14.66 -3.05
CA ILE A 35 -0.11 -13.45 -2.98
C ILE A 35 -0.26 -12.84 -4.38
N PRO A 36 -1.45 -12.36 -4.78
CA PRO A 36 -2.74 -12.41 -4.07
C PRO A 36 -3.58 -13.67 -4.40
N HIS A 37 -3.00 -14.64 -5.11
CA HIS A 37 -3.78 -15.69 -5.76
C HIS A 37 -4.27 -16.79 -4.80
N VAL A 38 -3.42 -17.31 -3.92
CA VAL A 38 -3.73 -18.30 -2.87
C VAL A 38 -3.99 -17.62 -1.54
N LEU A 39 -3.18 -16.60 -1.24
CA LEU A 39 -3.17 -15.91 0.03
C LEU A 39 -3.52 -14.44 -0.15
N MET A 40 -4.36 -13.94 0.73
CA MET A 40 -4.69 -12.53 0.87
C MET A 40 -4.25 -12.06 2.24
N LEU A 41 -3.65 -10.88 2.31
CA LEU A 41 -3.25 -10.30 3.58
C LEU A 41 -4.52 -10.00 4.40
N ASP A 42 -4.60 -10.58 5.59
CA ASP A 42 -5.70 -10.34 6.51
C ASP A 42 -5.31 -9.11 7.35
N GLU A 43 -5.77 -7.94 6.89
CA GLU A 43 -5.38 -6.63 7.44
C GLU A 43 -5.89 -6.40 8.89
N GLU A 44 -6.58 -7.37 9.49
CA GLU A 44 -7.08 -7.32 10.86
C GLU A 44 -5.93 -7.21 11.90
N GLY A 45 -4.68 -7.46 11.49
CA GLY A 45 -3.47 -7.33 12.32
C GLY A 45 -2.52 -6.18 11.95
N GLU A 46 -2.71 -5.46 10.84
CA GLU A 46 -1.80 -4.37 10.43
C GLU A 46 -2.41 -2.99 10.68
N LYS A 47 -2.59 -2.66 11.96
CA LYS A 47 -2.40 -1.28 12.42
C LYS A 47 -0.90 -0.98 12.45
N SER A 48 -0.28 -0.91 11.27
CA SER A 48 1.01 -0.23 11.14
C SER A 48 0.72 1.13 10.55
N ASP A 49 0.77 2.12 11.45
CA ASP A 49 0.86 3.55 11.19
C ASP A 49 1.74 3.80 9.97
N ALA A 50 1.13 4.05 8.81
CA ALA A 50 1.84 4.70 7.72
C ALA A 50 1.86 6.18 8.09
N PRO A 51 3.00 6.77 8.48
CA PRO A 51 3.04 8.20 8.70
C PRO A 51 2.67 8.89 7.38
N GLU A 52 1.64 9.76 7.46
CA GLU A 52 1.17 10.58 6.36
C GLU A 52 2.34 11.27 5.66
N GLU A 53 2.63 10.90 4.41
CA GLU A 53 3.32 11.82 3.51
C GLU A 53 2.38 12.99 3.24
N ASN A 54 2.45 13.99 4.11
CA ASN A 54 1.83 15.29 3.93
C ASN A 54 2.28 15.87 2.58
N LYS A 55 1.42 15.79 1.55
CA LYS A 55 1.64 16.37 0.21
C LYS A 55 1.57 17.92 0.21
N ALA A 56 1.74 18.55 1.36
CA ALA A 56 1.47 19.98 1.57
C ALA A 56 2.73 20.87 1.62
N LEU A 57 3.94 20.37 1.38
CA LEU A 57 5.14 21.21 1.46
C LEU A 57 6.08 20.99 0.27
N GLY A 58 5.61 21.37 -0.91
CA GLY A 58 6.42 21.51 -2.13
C GLY A 58 5.89 22.68 -2.96
N ALA A 59 6.49 23.86 -2.72
CA ALA A 59 6.22 25.17 -3.33
C ALA A 59 5.51 25.16 -4.70
N ALA A 60 4.43 25.95 -4.81
CA ALA A 60 3.93 26.42 -6.09
C ALA A 60 5.09 27.08 -6.88
N PRO A 61 5.21 26.86 -8.20
CA PRO A 61 6.26 27.48 -8.99
C PRO A 61 6.12 29.01 -8.88
N GLN A 62 7.17 29.68 -8.39
CA GLN A 62 7.24 31.14 -8.22
C GLN A 62 6.94 31.93 -9.50
N ASN A 63 6.92 31.27 -10.67
CA ASN A 63 6.68 31.90 -11.96
C ASN A 63 5.21 32.23 -12.25
N LYS A 64 4.28 32.03 -11.30
CA LYS A 64 2.87 32.45 -11.41
C LYS A 64 2.41 33.47 -10.36
N ALA A 65 3.32 33.94 -9.50
CA ALA A 65 3.01 34.96 -8.51
C ALA A 65 3.39 36.37 -9.00
N ALA A 66 2.67 36.89 -10.00
CA ALA A 66 2.47 38.33 -10.17
C ALA A 66 1.40 38.59 -11.22
N ALA A 67 0.18 38.85 -10.76
CA ALA A 67 -0.78 39.68 -11.47
C ALA A 67 -0.17 41.08 -11.64
N GLY A 68 0.59 41.28 -12.73
CA GLY A 68 1.04 42.60 -13.14
C GLY A 68 -0.11 43.37 -13.80
N ARG A 69 -0.92 44.10 -13.01
CA ARG A 69 -1.64 45.25 -13.55
C ARG A 69 -0.58 46.28 -13.99
N LYS A 70 -0.48 46.55 -15.28
CA LYS A 70 0.03 47.82 -15.80
C LYS A 70 -1.04 48.41 -16.72
N PRO A 71 -1.58 49.61 -16.45
CA PRO A 71 -2.35 50.32 -17.47
C PRO A 71 -1.37 50.77 -18.57
N LYS A 72 -1.69 50.48 -19.83
CA LYS A 72 -0.95 51.00 -20.97
C LYS A 72 -1.72 52.16 -21.60
N GLY A 73 -1.33 53.38 -21.21
CA GLY A 73 -1.04 54.51 -22.08
C GLY A 73 -2.17 55.24 -22.82
N ALA A 74 -2.10 56.57 -22.66
CA ALA A 74 -2.52 57.67 -23.54
C ALA A 74 -4.01 57.97 -23.69
#